data_AF-A0A3D5DM86-F1
#
_entry.id   AF-A0A3D5DM86-F1
#
_cell.length_a   1.000
_cell.length_b   1.000
_cell.length_c   1.000
_cell.angle_alpha   90.00
_cell.angle_beta   90.00
_cell.angle_gamma   90.00
#
_symmetry.space_group_name_H-M   'P 1'
#
loop_
_entity.id
_entity.type
_entity.pdbx_description
1 polymer ?
#
loop_
_entity_poly.entity_id
_entity_poly.type
_entity_poly.pdbx_seq_one_letter_code
_entity_poly.pdbx_strand_id
1 'polypeptide(L)'
;VCLLCPLALFAPRHAGNLLRMKAFFGRQWLQMPAPQFMSVFGPYAQRIDEVLDAFRRHDPGILAAAAAGVAGTDDELPLLPEERTA
;
A
#
# COMPACT_ATOMS: atom_id res chain seq x y z
N VAL A 1 -6.79 -7.55 -1.92
CA VAL A 1 -6.31 -7.34 -3.31
C VAL A 1 -5.06 -8.17 -3.46
N CYS A 2 -4.96 -9.06 -4.45
CA CYS A 2 -3.69 -9.74 -4.72
C CYS A 2 -2.74 -8.73 -5.38
N LEU A 3 -1.75 -8.24 -4.62
CA LEU A 3 -0.85 -7.16 -5.08
C LEU A 3 0.07 -7.61 -6.22
N LEU A 4 0.49 -8.88 -6.20
CA LEU A 4 1.33 -9.47 -7.23
C LEU A 4 0.55 -9.88 -8.49
N CYS A 5 -0.78 -9.83 -8.45
CA CYS A 5 -1.61 -10.19 -9.59
C CYS A 5 -1.74 -8.99 -10.56
N PRO A 6 -1.78 -9.22 -11.89
CA PRO A 6 -1.94 -8.15 -12.88
C PRO A 6 -3.25 -7.37 -12.70
N LEU A 7 -4.28 -8.00 -12.11
CA LEU A 7 -5.57 -7.37 -11.81
C LEU A 7 -5.48 -6.13 -10.92
N ALA A 8 -4.40 -5.98 -10.13
CA ALA A 8 -4.19 -4.78 -9.31
C ALA A 8 -4.10 -3.50 -10.15
N LEU A 9 -3.70 -3.59 -11.43
CA LEU A 9 -3.61 -2.46 -12.36
C LEU A 9 -4.97 -2.00 -12.91
N PHE A 10 -5.95 -2.89 -12.95
CA PHE A 10 -7.21 -2.67 -13.68
C PHE A 10 -8.40 -2.36 -12.77
N ALA A 11 -8.17 -2.17 -11.47
CA ALA A 11 -9.24 -2.01 -10.50
C ALA A 11 -9.11 -0.68 -9.73
N PRO A 12 -9.61 0.44 -10.29
CA PRO A 12 -9.60 1.75 -9.63
C PRO A 12 -10.23 1.75 -8.23
N ARG A 13 -11.26 0.92 -8.03
CA ARG A 13 -11.90 0.70 -6.72
C ARG A 13 -10.95 0.22 -5.61
N HIS A 14 -9.75 -0.24 -5.96
CA HIS A 14 -8.74 -0.72 -5.02
C HIS A 14 -7.67 0.32 -4.70
N ALA A 15 -7.66 1.49 -5.35
CA ALA A 15 -6.67 2.55 -5.15
C ALA A 15 -6.54 2.96 -3.67
N GLY A 16 -7.64 3.13 -2.95
CA GLY A 16 -7.61 3.47 -1.52
C GLY A 16 -6.93 2.39 -0.67
N ASN A 17 -7.19 1.11 -0.95
CA ASN A 17 -6.56 0.00 -0.23
C ASN A 17 -5.06 -0.09 -0.53
N LEU A 18 -4.64 0.22 -1.77
CA LEU A 18 -3.23 0.28 -2.14
C LEU A 18 -2.52 1.43 -1.43
N LEU A 19 -3.16 2.59 -1.31
CA LEU A 19 -2.61 3.72 -0.56
C LEU A 19 -2.47 3.41 0.94
N ARG A 20 -3.47 2.74 1.55
CA ARG A 20 -3.39 2.27 2.95
C ARG A 20 -2.24 1.29 3.16
N MET A 21 -2.10 0.31 2.27
CA MET A 21 -0.98 -0.64 2.30
C MET A 21 0.37 0.07 2.15
N LYS A 22 0.47 1.07 1.26
CA LYS A 22 1.71 1.86 1.12
C LYS A 22 2.04 2.63 2.39
N ALA A 23 1.05 3.26 3.03
CA ALA A 23 1.25 3.94 4.31
C ALA A 23 1.71 2.97 5.41
N PHE A 24 1.09 1.78 5.47
CA PHE A 24 1.49 0.72 6.40
C PHE A 24 2.93 0.24 6.18
N PHE A 25 3.34 -0.01 4.93
CA PHE A 25 4.72 -0.36 4.62
C PHE A 25 5.70 0.74 5.03
N GLY A 26 5.34 2.02 4.86
CA GLY A 26 6.14 3.13 5.34
C GLY A 26 6.35 3.12 6.86
N ARG A 27 5.31 2.79 7.64
CA ARG A 27 5.43 2.63 9.10
C ARG A 27 6.28 1.43 9.48
N GLN A 28 6.05 0.28 8.84
CA GLN A 28 6.83 -0.93 9.06
C GLN A 28 8.33 -0.69 8.77
N TRP A 29 8.66 0.03 7.69
CA TRP A 29 10.05 0.40 7.37
C TRP A 29 10.76 1.17 8.51
N LEU A 30 10.04 2.03 9.21
CA LEU A 30 10.59 2.79 10.35
C LEU A 30 10.81 1.95 11.60
N GLN A 31 10.20 0.76 11.69
CA GLN A 31 10.18 -0.06 12.90
C GLN A 31 11.02 -1.33 12.82
N MET A 32 11.55 -1.66 11.65
CA MET A 32 12.37 -2.86 11.47
C MET A 32 13.68 -2.57 10.75
N PRO A 33 14.71 -3.41 10.98
CA PRO A 33 15.93 -3.36 10.18
C PRO A 33 15.62 -3.55 8.69
N ALA A 34 16.28 -2.77 7.83
CA ALA A 34 16.09 -2.84 6.38
C ALA A 34 16.17 -4.27 5.80
N PRO A 35 17.11 -5.15 6.20
CA PRO A 35 17.14 -6.52 5.67
C PRO A 35 15.90 -7.34 6.02
N GLN A 36 15.35 -7.15 7.23
CA GLN A 36 14.11 -7.80 7.66
C GLN A 36 12.90 -7.25 6.90
N PHE A 37 12.84 -5.95 6.67
CA PHE A 37 11.81 -5.38 5.82
C PHE A 37 11.85 -5.95 4.42
N MET A 38 13.03 -5.99 3.81
CA MET A 38 13.18 -6.46 2.45
C MET A 38 12.82 -7.93 2.29
N SER A 39 13.09 -8.76 3.32
CA SER A 39 12.71 -10.19 3.28
C SER A 39 11.20 -10.41 3.41
N VAL A 40 10.50 -9.60 4.21
CA VAL A 40 9.06 -9.76 4.47
C VAL A 40 8.21 -8.98 3.47
N PHE A 41 8.53 -7.69 3.27
CA PHE A 41 7.71 -6.72 2.55
C PHE A 41 8.30 -6.26 1.22
N GLY A 42 9.58 -6.48 0.95
CA GLY A 42 10.31 -5.94 -0.21
C GLY A 42 9.58 -6.12 -1.56
N PRO A 43 9.20 -7.36 -1.95
CA PRO A 43 8.48 -7.59 -3.21
C PRO A 43 7.14 -6.83 -3.30
N TYR A 44 6.44 -6.69 -2.17
CA TYR A 44 5.16 -6.00 -2.09
C TYR A 44 5.34 -4.48 -2.12
N ALA A 45 6.34 -3.94 -1.42
CA ALA A 45 6.66 -2.52 -1.40
C ALA A 45 7.09 -2.03 -2.80
N GLN A 46 7.89 -2.82 -3.52
CA GLN A 46 8.22 -2.48 -4.90
C GLN A 46 6.97 -2.52 -5.80
N ARG A 47 6.19 -3.59 -5.70
CA ARG A 47 5.02 -3.78 -6.56
C ARG A 47 3.95 -2.71 -6.36
N ILE A 48 3.75 -2.25 -5.12
CA ILE A 48 2.75 -1.21 -4.85
C ILE A 48 3.14 0.12 -5.49
N ASP A 49 4.43 0.44 -5.53
CA ASP A 49 4.91 1.64 -6.20
C ASP A 49 4.69 1.58 -7.71
N GLU A 50 4.97 0.44 -8.35
CA GLU A 50 4.69 0.23 -9.78
C GLU A 50 3.21 0.38 -10.13
N VAL A 51 2.31 -0.18 -9.31
CA VAL A 51 0.86 -0.09 -9.54
C VAL A 51 0.36 1.34 -9.33
N LEU A 52 0.83 2.03 -8.30
CA LEU A 52 0.47 3.43 -8.06
C LEU A 52 1.01 4.33 -9.17
N ASP A 53 2.21 4.09 -9.70
CA ASP A 53 2.73 4.81 -10.85
C ASP A 53 1.88 4.59 -12.11
N ALA A 54 1.44 3.35 -12.36
CA ALA A 54 0.51 3.06 -13.45
C ALA A 54 -0.81 3.85 -13.33
N PHE A 55 -1.38 3.95 -12.13
CA PHE A 55 -2.56 4.80 -11.90
C PHE A 55 -2.26 6.29 -12.14
N ARG A 56 -1.13 6.81 -11.66
CA ARG A 56 -0.73 8.22 -11.92
C ARG A 56 -0.66 8.53 -13.42
N ARG A 57 -0.11 7.61 -14.21
CA ARG A 57 0.02 7.79 -15.67
C ARG A 57 -1.30 7.67 -16.41
N HIS A 58 -2.23 6.86 -15.91
CA HIS A 58 -3.52 6.65 -16.56
C HIS A 58 -4.54 7.75 -16.22
N ASP A 59 -4.73 8.00 -14.93
CA ASP A 59 -5.59 9.08 -14.43
C ASP A 59 -5.18 9.45 -12.99
N PRO A 60 -4.47 10.58 -12.78
CA PRO A 60 -4.04 11.00 -11.46
C PRO A 60 -5.21 11.36 -10.53
N GLY A 61 -6.40 11.66 -11.08
CA GLY A 61 -7.61 11.95 -10.32
C GLY A 61 -8.08 10.76 -9.48
N ILE A 62 -7.85 9.53 -9.94
CA ILE A 62 -8.17 8.30 -9.19
C ILE A 62 -7.43 8.28 -7.85
N LEU A 63 -6.13 8.58 -7.85
CA LEU A 63 -5.33 8.56 -6.63
C LEU A 63 -5.64 9.75 -5.73
N ALA A 64 -5.89 10.93 -6.30
CA ALA A 64 -6.28 12.11 -5.51
C ALA A 64 -7.60 11.87 -4.77
N ALA A 65 -8.61 11.35 -5.48
CA ALA A 65 -9.90 11.00 -4.88
C ALA A 65 -9.77 9.89 -3.83
N ALA A 66 -8.97 8.85 -4.11
CA ALA A 66 -8.72 7.77 -3.16
C ALA A 66 -7.98 8.25 -1.90
N ALA A 67 -6.99 9.13 -2.05
CA ALA A 67 -6.19 9.65 -0.94
C ALA A 67 -7.01 10.44 0.08
N ALA A 68 -8.10 11.10 -0.34
CA ALA A 68 -9.01 11.82 0.56
C ALA A 68 -9.67 10.90 1.61
N GLY A 69 -9.75 9.59 1.35
CA GLY A 69 -10.31 8.59 2.26
C GLY A 69 -9.26 7.74 3.01
N VAL A 70 -7.99 8.16 3.01
CA VAL A 70 -6.88 7.44 3.65
C VAL A 70 -6.36 8.25 4.83
N ALA A 71 -6.55 7.74 6.05
CA ALA A 71 -6.11 8.38 7.29
C ALA A 71 -4.62 8.16 7.60
N GLY A 72 -4.00 7.13 7.02
CA GLY A 72 -2.62 6.74 7.30
C GLY A 72 -2.44 6.09 8.67
N THR A 73 -3.47 5.46 9.23
CA THR A 73 -3.42 4.74 10.52
C THR A 73 -3.54 3.23 10.31
N ASP A 74 -3.25 2.45 11.35
CA ASP A 74 -3.38 0.99 11.31
C ASP A 74 -4.84 0.53 11.34
N ASP A 75 -5.75 1.34 11.89
CA ASP A 75 -7.19 1.04 11.96
C ASP A 75 -7.87 0.96 10.60
N GLU A 76 -7.20 1.45 9.55
CA GLU A 76 -7.69 1.35 8.17
C GLU A 76 -7.46 -0.02 7.53
N LEU A 77 -6.69 -0.88 8.18
CA LEU A 77 -6.38 -2.23 7.72
C LEU A 77 -6.90 -3.25 8.75
N PRO A 78 -7.38 -4.43 8.29
CA PRO A 78 -7.85 -5.49 9.17
C PRO A 78 -6.66 -6.25 9.78
N LEU A 79 -5.81 -5.55 10.52
CA LEU A 79 -4.60 -6.09 11.15
C LEU A 79 -4.94 -6.82 12.45
N LEU A 80 -4.21 -7.90 12.71
CA LEU A 80 -4.15 -8.53 14.03
C LEU A 80 -3.45 -7.59 15.04
N PRO A 81 -3.72 -7.71 16.34
CA PRO A 81 -3.08 -6.87 17.37
C PRO A 81 -1.56 -6.86 17.28
N GLU A 82 -0.94 -8.00 17.00
CA GLU A 82 0.51 -8.18 16.86
C GLU A 82 1.11 -7.55 15.58
N GLU A 83 0.28 -7.20 14.59
CA GLU A 83 0.72 -6.63 13.31
C GLU A 83 0.71 -5.08 13.33
N ARG A 84 0.24 -4.47 14.42
CA ARG A 84 0.14 -3.02 14.60
C ARG A 84 1.50 -2.40 14.88
N THR A 85 1.67 -1.17 14.43
CA THR A 85 2.91 -0.40 14.48
C THR A 85 2.99 0.52 15.71
N ALA A 86 1.90 0.96 16.33
CA ALA A 86 1.94 1.62 17.66
C ALA A 86 0.53 1.72 18.24
#